data_AF-A0A7K4HHI2-F1
#
_entry.id   AF-A0A7K4HHI2-F1
#
_cell.length_a   1.000
_cell.length_b   1.000
_cell.length_c   1.000
_cell.angle_alpha   90.00
_cell.angle_beta   90.00
_cell.angle_gamma   90.00
#
_symmetry.space_group_name_H-M   'P 1'
#
loop_
_entity.id
_entity.type
_entity.pdbx_description
1 polymer ?
#
loop_
_entity_poly.entity_id
_entity_poly.type
_entity_poly.pdbx_seq_one_letter_code
_entity_poly.pdbx_strand_id
1 'polypeptide(L)'
;MGKIFSTFALVFGLIGLLGGWLLVFFLPFGELYLPIAAIVFGIIGIISEDSRGMAIAGLVLGVTGIIFVLFALPAILTLILIWLALT
;
A
#
# COMPACT_ATOMS: atom_id res chain seq x y z
N MET A 1 -15.59 -17.65 -2.08
CA MET A 1 -14.97 -16.88 -0.96
C MET A 1 -13.73 -16.13 -1.43
N GLY A 2 -12.94 -16.70 -2.35
CA GLY A 2 -11.71 -16.06 -2.81
C GLY A 2 -11.92 -14.75 -3.57
N LYS A 3 -13.05 -14.59 -4.26
CA LYS A 3 -13.42 -13.32 -4.94
C LYS A 3 -13.42 -12.13 -3.97
N ILE A 4 -13.90 -12.34 -2.75
CA ILE A 4 -13.98 -11.31 -1.72
C ILE A 4 -12.57 -10.91 -1.27
N PHE A 5 -11.69 -11.89 -1.04
CA PHE A 5 -10.29 -11.63 -0.69
C PHE A 5 -9.52 -10.94 -1.81
N SER A 6 -9.73 -11.34 -3.06
CA SER A 6 -9.16 -10.69 -4.25
C SER A 6 -9.63 -9.24 -4.39
N THR A 7 -10.90 -8.95 -4.09
CA THR A 7 -11.42 -7.58 -4.06
C THR A 7 -10.83 -6.78 -2.89
N PHE A 8 -10.73 -7.36 -1.69
CA PHE A 8 -10.10 -6.70 -0.55
C PHE A 8 -8.64 -6.36 -0.83
N ALA A 9 -7.88 -7.28 -1.43
CA ALA A 9 -6.49 -7.04 -1.83
C ALA A 9 -6.37 -5.79 -2.72
N LEU A 10 -7.25 -5.68 -3.71
CA LEU A 10 -7.26 -4.57 -4.67
C LEU A 10 -7.68 -3.24 -4.00
N VAL A 11 -8.71 -3.27 -3.17
CA VAL A 11 -9.21 -2.09 -2.45
C VAL A 11 -8.18 -1.58 -1.45
N PHE A 12 -7.58 -2.45 -0.64
CA PHE A 12 -6.52 -2.07 0.28
C PHE A 12 -5.26 -1.60 -0.44
N GLY A 13 -4.92 -2.20 -1.58
CA GLY A 13 -3.81 -1.75 -2.42
C GLY A 13 -4.03 -0.33 -2.96
N LEU A 14 -5.23 -0.04 -3.47
CA LEU A 14 -5.60 1.29 -3.98
C LEU A 14 -5.65 2.33 -2.87
N ILE A 15 -6.30 2.02 -1.75
CA ILE A 15 -6.39 2.94 -0.60
C ILE A 15 -5.01 3.17 0.01
N GLY A 16 -4.17 2.13 0.11
CA GLY A 16 -2.79 2.25 0.58
C GLY A 16 -1.97 3.16 -0.33
N LEU A 17 -2.06 2.97 -1.66
CA LEU A 17 -1.32 3.78 -2.62
C LEU A 17 -1.82 5.23 -2.72
N LEU A 18 -3.12 5.50 -2.60
CA LEU A 18 -3.69 6.85 -2.79
C LEU A 18 -3.87 7.62 -1.47
N GLY A 19 -4.21 6.90 -0.39
CA GLY A 19 -4.58 7.47 0.90
C GLY A 19 -3.63 7.12 2.05
N GLY A 20 -2.68 6.18 1.86
CA GLY A 20 -1.70 5.80 2.90
C GLY A 20 -0.85 6.98 3.40
N TRP A 21 -0.68 7.99 2.56
CA TRP A 21 0.09 9.21 2.79
C TRP A 21 -0.63 10.14 3.77
N LEU A 22 -1.96 10.12 3.78
CA LEU A 22 -2.77 10.84 4.78
C LEU A 22 -2.70 10.14 6.12
N LEU A 23 -2.61 8.81 6.13
CA LEU A 23 -2.50 8.01 7.37
C LEU A 23 -1.16 8.20 8.08
N VAL A 24 -0.09 8.64 7.39
CA VAL A 24 1.17 9.14 7.97
C VAL A 24 0.89 10.11 9.13
N PHE A 25 -0.04 11.04 8.89
CA PHE A 25 -0.31 12.15 9.80
C PHE A 25 -1.11 11.74 11.03
N PHE A 26 -1.88 10.66 10.95
CA PHE A 26 -2.79 10.22 12.02
C PHE A 26 -2.28 9.01 12.79
N LEU A 27 -1.42 8.18 12.20
CA LEU A 27 -0.93 6.94 12.80
C LEU A 27 0.55 6.73 12.44
N PRO A 28 1.47 6.62 13.43
CA PRO A 28 2.91 6.52 13.19
C PRO A 28 3.34 5.27 12.40
N PHE A 29 2.46 4.27 12.27
CA PHE A 29 2.66 3.08 11.43
C PHE A 29 1.46 2.80 10.51
N GLY A 30 0.49 3.72 10.44
CA GLY A 30 -0.77 3.59 9.69
C GLY A 30 -0.56 3.23 8.21
N GLU A 31 0.52 3.77 7.67
CA GLU A 31 0.92 3.71 6.27
C GLU A 31 1.28 2.30 5.80
N LEU A 32 1.82 1.46 6.70
CA LEU A 32 2.26 0.11 6.37
C LEU A 32 1.13 -0.92 6.52
N TYR A 33 0.13 -0.67 7.36
CA TYR A 33 -0.96 -1.63 7.59
C TYR A 33 -1.76 -1.94 6.32
N LEU A 34 -2.07 -0.92 5.51
CA LEU A 34 -2.85 -1.08 4.27
C LEU A 34 -2.09 -1.84 3.17
N PRO A 35 -0.83 -1.49 2.84
CA PRO A 35 0.00 -2.27 1.93
C PRO A 35 0.20 -3.71 2.38
N ILE A 36 0.45 -3.93 3.67
CA ILE A 36 0.61 -5.29 4.23
C ILE A 36 -0.70 -6.07 4.09
N ALA A 37 -1.84 -5.47 4.43
CA ALA A 37 -3.14 -6.10 4.24
C ALA A 37 -3.40 -6.45 2.77
N ALA A 38 -3.07 -5.55 1.84
CA ALA A 38 -3.20 -5.79 0.40
C ALA A 38 -2.37 -7.01 -0.06
N ILE A 39 -1.15 -7.18 0.45
CA ILE A 39 -0.29 -8.33 0.16
C ILE A 39 -0.90 -9.61 0.73
N VAL A 40 -1.29 -9.61 2.01
CA VAL A 40 -1.84 -10.80 2.69
C VAL A 40 -3.12 -11.27 2.00
N PHE A 41 -4.07 -10.35 1.74
CA PHE A 41 -5.30 -10.68 1.03
C PHE A 41 -5.05 -11.04 -0.43
N GLY A 42 -4.03 -10.47 -1.07
CA GLY A 42 -3.59 -10.83 -2.41
C GLY A 42 -3.11 -12.28 -2.48
N ILE A 43 -2.27 -12.71 -1.53
CA ILE A 43 -1.81 -14.11 -1.45
C ILE A 43 -2.98 -15.06 -1.23
N ILE A 44 -3.87 -14.75 -0.28
CA ILE A 44 -5.07 -15.56 0.00
C ILE A 44 -5.99 -15.63 -1.23
N GLY A 45 -6.18 -14.50 -1.93
CA GLY A 45 -6.95 -14.41 -3.17
C GLY A 45 -6.36 -15.23 -4.32
N ILE A 46 -5.03 -15.30 -4.43
CA ILE A 46 -4.34 -16.14 -5.43
C ILE A 46 -4.55 -17.63 -5.12
N ILE A 47 -4.36 -18.03 -3.85
CA ILE A 47 -4.48 -19.43 -3.40
C ILE A 47 -5.92 -19.95 -3.56
N SER A 48 -6.91 -19.09 -3.35
CA SER A 48 -8.32 -19.47 -3.42
C SER A 48 -8.90 -19.55 -4.85
N GLU A 49 -8.07 -19.37 -5.88
CA GLU A 49 -8.35 -19.45 -7.34
C GLU A 49 -9.49 -18.57 -7.89
N ASP A 50 -10.30 -17.96 -7.04
CA ASP A 50 -11.34 -17.02 -7.43
C ASP A 50 -10.71 -15.66 -7.80
N SER A 51 -10.62 -15.39 -9.11
CA SER A 51 -10.19 -14.08 -9.66
C SER A 51 -8.74 -13.69 -9.38
N ARG A 52 -7.80 -14.59 -9.74
CA ARG A 52 -6.34 -14.40 -9.61
C ARG A 52 -5.82 -13.05 -10.11
N GLY A 53 -6.38 -12.49 -11.20
CA GLY A 53 -5.96 -11.19 -11.73
C GLY A 53 -6.13 -10.03 -10.75
N MET A 54 -7.27 -9.96 -10.04
CA MET A 54 -7.51 -8.92 -9.03
C MET A 54 -6.61 -9.11 -7.82
N ALA A 55 -6.40 -10.35 -7.40
CA ALA A 55 -5.52 -10.67 -6.28
C ALA A 55 -4.05 -10.30 -6.56
N ILE A 56 -3.56 -10.61 -7.76
CA ILE A 56 -2.22 -10.20 -8.22
C ILE A 56 -2.11 -8.68 -8.28
N ALA A 57 -3.10 -8.00 -8.85
CA ALA A 57 -3.10 -6.54 -8.91
C ALA A 57 -3.06 -5.90 -7.50
N GLY A 58 -3.87 -6.40 -6.56
CA GLY A 58 -3.83 -5.97 -5.16
C GLY A 58 -2.48 -6.23 -4.49
N LEU A 59 -1.87 -7.38 -4.75
CA LEU A 59 -0.54 -7.73 -4.25
C LEU A 59 0.55 -6.80 -4.80
N VAL A 60 0.53 -6.55 -6.11
CA VAL A 60 1.48 -5.63 -6.77
C VAL A 60 1.32 -4.21 -6.22
N LEU A 61 0.09 -3.73 -6.03
CA LEU A 61 -0.19 -2.45 -5.41
C LEU A 61 0.34 -2.40 -3.96
N GLY A 62 0.15 -3.47 -3.19
CA GLY A 62 0.68 -3.58 -1.83
C GLY A 62 2.22 -3.52 -1.79
N VAL A 63 2.92 -4.29 -2.62
CA VAL A 63 4.39 -4.26 -2.71
C VAL A 63 4.88 -2.88 -3.15
N THR A 64 4.22 -2.29 -4.14
CA THR A 64 4.55 -0.93 -4.62
C THR A 64 4.34 0.09 -3.52
N GLY A 65 3.26 -0.02 -2.75
CA GLY A 65 2.99 0.82 -1.58
C GLY A 65 4.08 0.71 -0.51
N ILE A 66 4.58 -0.49 -0.21
CA ILE A 66 5.70 -0.67 0.74
C ILE A 66 6.96 0.01 0.23
N ILE A 67 7.33 -0.19 -1.05
CA ILE A 67 8.50 0.45 -1.64
C ILE A 67 8.36 1.97 -1.57
N PHE A 68 7.18 2.49 -1.88
CA PHE A 68 6.89 3.92 -1.83
C PHE A 68 7.05 4.48 -0.41
N VAL A 69 6.45 3.85 0.60
CA VAL A 69 6.52 4.27 2.01
C VAL A 69 7.94 4.19 2.56
N LEU A 70 8.72 3.15 2.22
CA LEU A 70 10.06 2.96 2.77
C LEU A 70 11.15 3.80 2.09
N PHE A 71 10.99 4.12 0.81
CA PHE A 71 12.06 4.78 0.04
C PHE A 71 11.65 6.14 -0.53
N ALA A 72 10.48 6.24 -1.16
CA ALA A 72 10.06 7.48 -1.82
C ALA A 72 9.60 8.53 -0.81
N LEU A 73 8.78 8.14 0.18
CA LEU A 73 8.25 9.05 1.18
C LEU A 73 9.35 9.72 2.03
N PRO A 74 10.36 9.00 2.56
CA PRO A 74 11.45 9.60 3.31
C PRO A 74 12.34 10.51 2.44
N ALA A 75 12.57 10.13 1.18
CA ALA A 75 13.32 10.96 0.24
C ALA A 75 12.60 12.28 -0.05
N ILE A 76 11.29 12.24 -0.30
CA ILE A 76 10.46 13.43 -0.50
C ILE A 76 10.46 14.31 0.76
N LEU A 77 10.23 13.72 1.93
CA LEU A 77 10.28 14.45 3.21
C LEU A 77 11.63 15.13 3.42
N THR A 78 12.73 14.43 3.15
CA THR A 78 14.08 14.98 3.30
C THR A 78 14.31 16.14 2.33
N LEU A 79 13.89 16.02 1.07
CA LEU A 79 13.99 17.11 0.08
C LEU A 79 13.18 18.34 0.50
N ILE A 80 11.97 18.15 1.02
CA ILE A 80 11.13 19.24 1.53
C ILE A 80 11.81 19.93 2.72
N LEU A 81 12.35 19.16 3.66
CA LEU A 81 13.06 19.71 4.83
C LEU A 81 14.32 20.49 4.43
N ILE A 82 15.10 20.00 3.47
CA ILE A 82 16.27 20.71 2.93
C ILE A 82 15.83 22.02 2.27
N TRP A 83 14.78 21.99 1.43
CA TRP A 83 14.28 23.19 0.77
C TRP A 83 13.83 24.25 1.78
N LEU A 84 13.05 23.86 2.80
CA LEU A 84 12.62 24.74 3.88
C LEU A 84 13.78 25.31 4.70
N ALA A 85 14.88 24.56 4.85
CA ALA A 85 16.05 25.03 5.59
C ALA A 85 16.90 26.05 4.80
N LEU A 86 16.73 26.11 3.47
CA LEU A 86 17.47 27.00 2.57
C LEU A 86 16.70 28.27 2.18
N THR A 87 15.40 28.34 2.48
CA THR A 87 14.52 29.50 2.24
C THR A 87 14.26 30.28 3.51
#